data_AF-A0A504UXM8-F1
#
_entry.id   AF-A0A504UXM8-F1
#
_cell.length_a   1.000
_cell.length_b   1.000
_cell.length_c   1.000
_cell.angle_alpha   90.00
_cell.angle_beta   90.00
_cell.angle_gamma   90.00
#
_symmetry.space_group_name_H-M   'P 1'
#
loop_
_entity.id
_entity.type
_entity.pdbx_description
1 polymer ?
#
loop_
_entity_poly.entity_id
_entity_poly.type
_entity_poly.pdbx_seq_one_letter_code
_entity_poly.pdbx_strand_id
1 'polypeptide(L)'
;MLFLALWALAVGFILAPGLRNGSSPFTALATVELLLPLFGIAVLTGQLPGRFAAPGVFVLFIGGLAGLVFRETLYAILAPVPGAAQHLFLAGPIACAVTGVLLVLPLGWRPYMVLPFLPLAGAALAVATRLSDPTLFAPNYLASALALQASALFAIAWPVSRFPHPVLQVGSRIIGSWMLAVALLYGGAYVAGRDKSLTPPPFPPLAGIEQAIEETAPGLGPLPGQGG
;
A
#
# COMPACT_ATOMS: atom_id res chain seq x y z
N MET A 1 19.60 -19.56 16.34
CA MET A 1 20.48 -18.41 16.03
C MET A 1 20.92 -18.41 14.56
N LEU A 2 21.35 -19.53 13.99
CA LEU A 2 21.76 -19.63 12.57
C LEU A 2 20.73 -19.06 11.57
N PHE A 3 19.45 -19.42 11.72
CA PHE A 3 18.37 -18.91 10.85
C PHE A 3 18.24 -17.38 10.88
N LEU A 4 18.35 -16.75 12.07
CA LEU A 4 18.26 -15.30 12.21
C LEU A 4 19.45 -14.60 11.54
N ALA A 5 20.65 -15.17 11.67
CA ALA A 5 21.84 -14.65 11.02
C ALA A 5 21.74 -14.76 9.49
N LEU A 6 21.28 -15.90 8.97
CA LEU A 6 21.06 -16.08 7.54
C LEU A 6 19.98 -15.14 6.99
N TRP A 7 18.88 -14.94 7.73
CA TRP A 7 17.84 -13.98 7.38
C TRP A 7 18.37 -12.54 7.33
N ALA A 8 19.09 -12.12 8.38
CA ALA A 8 19.69 -10.79 8.45
C ALA A 8 20.69 -10.55 7.31
N LEU A 9 21.51 -11.56 6.96
CA LEU A 9 22.43 -11.50 5.83
C LEU A 9 21.69 -11.37 4.49
N ALA A 10 20.66 -12.19 4.25
CA ALA A 10 19.87 -12.13 3.02
C ALA A 10 19.19 -10.76 2.86
N VAL A 11 18.59 -10.24 3.92
CA VAL A 11 17.93 -8.93 3.94
C VAL A 11 18.94 -7.80 3.75
N GLY A 12 20.09 -7.87 4.43
CA GLY A 12 21.18 -6.91 4.26
C GLY A 12 21.70 -6.88 2.82
N PHE A 13 21.84 -8.04 2.19
CA PHE A 13 22.23 -8.15 0.78
C PHE A 13 21.20 -7.50 -0.16
N ILE A 14 19.91 -7.69 0.08
CA ILE A 14 18.84 -7.10 -0.73
C ILE A 14 18.73 -5.58 -0.51
N LEU A 15 18.97 -5.09 0.71
CA LEU A 15 18.90 -3.66 1.05
C LEU A 15 20.13 -2.86 0.58
N ALA A 16 21.30 -3.49 0.49
CA ALA A 16 22.56 -2.81 0.21
C ALA A 16 22.56 -1.95 -1.07
N PRO A 17 22.00 -2.40 -2.22
CA PRO A 17 21.91 -1.57 -3.42
C PRO A 17 21.02 -0.33 -3.23
N GLY A 18 19.89 -0.48 -2.53
CA GLY A 18 18.94 0.61 -2.30
C GLY A 18 19.50 1.69 -1.36
N LEU A 19 20.26 1.28 -0.34
CA LEU A 19 20.94 2.19 0.59
C LEU A 19 22.05 2.99 -0.09
N ARG A 20 22.79 2.38 -1.04
CA ARG A 20 23.88 3.05 -1.77
C ARG A 20 23.38 4.08 -2.77
N ASN A 21 22.21 3.84 -3.37
CA ASN A 21 21.65 4.69 -4.43
C ASN A 21 20.71 5.79 -3.89
N GLY A 22 20.56 5.93 -2.56
CA GLY A 22 19.64 6.88 -1.95
C GLY A 22 18.15 6.52 -2.07
N SER A 23 17.82 5.41 -2.74
CA SER A 23 16.46 4.88 -2.91
C SER A 23 16.04 4.03 -1.69
N SER A 24 16.06 4.64 -0.51
CA SER A 24 15.80 3.96 0.74
C SER A 24 14.29 3.63 0.89
N PRO A 25 13.88 2.35 0.99
CA PRO A 25 12.48 1.98 1.19
C PRO A 25 11.96 2.35 2.59
N PHE A 26 12.86 2.73 3.52
CA PHE A 26 12.50 3.08 4.89
C PHE A 26 11.54 4.26 4.96
N THR A 27 11.75 5.30 4.15
CA THR A 27 10.90 6.50 4.17
C THR A 27 9.48 6.19 3.73
N ALA A 28 9.33 5.36 2.69
CA ALA A 28 8.02 4.95 2.20
C ALA A 28 7.30 4.03 3.20
N LEU A 29 8.03 3.09 3.82
CA LEU A 29 7.46 2.16 4.80
C LEU A 29 7.15 2.80 6.15
N ALA A 30 7.82 3.90 6.50
CA ALA A 30 7.55 4.66 7.72
C ALA A 30 6.24 5.46 7.66
N THR A 31 5.50 5.39 6.55
CA THR A 31 4.15 5.94 6.47
C THR A 31 3.18 5.14 7.34
N VAL A 32 2.27 5.85 8.01
CA VAL A 32 1.26 5.22 8.88
C VAL A 32 0.41 4.20 8.09
N GLU A 33 0.15 4.48 6.82
CA GLU A 33 -0.65 3.67 5.89
C GLU A 33 -0.05 2.29 5.61
N LEU A 34 1.28 2.14 5.67
CA LEU A 34 1.96 0.86 5.46
C LEU A 34 2.40 0.21 6.77
N LEU A 35 2.89 1.01 7.72
CA LEU A 35 3.39 0.50 9.00
C LEU A 35 2.26 -0.13 9.84
N LEU A 36 1.10 0.53 9.90
CA LEU A 36 -0.02 0.09 10.73
C LEU A 36 -0.61 -1.26 10.29
N PRO A 37 -0.96 -1.49 9.01
CA PRO A 37 -1.44 -2.81 8.58
C PRO A 37 -0.37 -3.88 8.68
N LEU A 38 0.89 -3.55 8.38
CA LEU A 38 2.02 -4.48 8.53
C LEU A 38 2.18 -4.94 9.99
N PHE A 39 2.14 -4.01 10.93
CA PHE A 39 2.19 -4.31 12.35
C PHE A 39 1.00 -5.19 12.77
N GLY A 40 -0.21 -4.84 12.33
CA GLY A 40 -1.40 -5.63 12.62
C GLY A 40 -1.32 -7.07 12.07
N ILE A 41 -0.83 -7.24 10.84
CA ILE A 41 -0.63 -8.56 10.21
C ILE A 41 0.41 -9.37 11.00
N ALA A 42 1.48 -8.72 11.44
CA ALA A 42 2.53 -9.38 12.22
C ALA A 42 2.02 -9.86 13.59
N VAL A 43 1.28 -9.01 14.30
CA VAL A 43 0.62 -9.38 15.57
C VAL A 43 -0.38 -10.51 15.34
N LEU A 44 -1.23 -10.40 14.32
CA LEU A 44 -2.21 -11.42 13.96
C LEU A 44 -1.53 -12.77 13.70
N THR A 45 -0.49 -12.78 12.88
CA THR A 45 0.27 -13.98 12.51
C THR A 45 0.95 -14.60 13.73
N GLY A 46 1.56 -13.77 14.59
CA GLY A 46 2.19 -14.23 15.82
C GLY A 46 1.19 -14.85 16.81
N GLN A 47 -0.09 -14.47 16.76
CA GLN A 47 -1.14 -15.00 17.63
C GLN A 47 -1.84 -16.25 17.07
N LEU A 48 -1.52 -16.68 15.85
CA LEU A 48 -2.13 -17.87 15.26
C LEU A 48 -1.58 -19.17 15.89
N PRO A 49 -2.42 -20.21 16.03
CA PRO A 49 -1.93 -21.54 16.35
C PRO A 49 -0.92 -22.01 15.28
N GLY A 50 0.13 -22.73 15.68
CA GLY A 50 1.23 -23.11 14.77
C GLY A 50 0.77 -23.82 13.48
N ARG A 51 -0.30 -24.62 13.55
CA ARG A 51 -0.91 -25.29 12.39
C ARG A 51 -1.51 -24.34 11.34
N PHE A 52 -1.84 -23.11 11.73
CA PHE A 52 -2.40 -22.07 10.85
C PHE A 52 -1.41 -20.95 10.54
N ALA A 53 -0.35 -20.81 11.32
CA ALA A 53 0.65 -19.76 11.12
C ALA A 53 1.34 -19.88 9.75
N ALA A 54 1.88 -21.06 9.42
CA ALA A 54 2.57 -21.27 8.14
C ALA A 54 1.62 -21.15 6.92
N PRO A 55 0.42 -21.78 6.92
CA PRO A 55 -0.57 -21.54 5.86
C PRO A 55 -0.97 -20.07 5.76
N GLY A 56 -1.17 -19.37 6.88
CA GLY A 56 -1.50 -17.95 6.92
C GLY A 56 -0.45 -17.09 6.23
N VAL A 57 0.82 -17.27 6.60
CA VAL A 57 1.95 -16.57 5.95
C VAL A 57 2.00 -16.91 4.47
N PHE A 58 1.83 -18.17 4.10
CA PHE A 58 1.84 -18.60 2.70
C PHE A 58 0.74 -17.88 1.89
N VAL A 59 -0.51 -17.89 2.35
CA VAL A 59 -1.61 -17.24 1.62
C VAL A 59 -1.50 -15.71 1.61
N LEU A 60 -0.88 -15.10 2.64
CA LEU A 60 -0.50 -13.68 2.62
C LEU A 60 0.45 -13.37 1.46
N PHE A 61 1.51 -14.17 1.31
CA PHE A 61 2.47 -14.01 0.21
C PHE A 61 1.83 -14.23 -1.16
N ILE A 62 0.99 -15.27 -1.30
CA ILE A 62 0.24 -15.52 -2.53
C ILE A 62 -0.68 -14.33 -2.85
N GLY A 63 -1.38 -13.79 -1.86
CA GLY A 63 -2.19 -12.57 -2.02
C GLY A 63 -1.38 -11.36 -2.45
N GLY A 64 -0.22 -11.13 -1.83
CA GLY A 64 0.69 -10.05 -2.22
C GLY A 64 1.20 -10.18 -3.65
N LEU A 65 1.64 -11.38 -4.05
CA LEU A 65 2.05 -11.67 -5.43
C LEU A 65 0.90 -11.47 -6.41
N ALA A 66 -0.29 -11.99 -6.10
CA ALA A 66 -1.47 -11.79 -6.92
C ALA A 66 -1.82 -10.29 -7.06
N GLY A 67 -1.76 -9.52 -5.98
CA GLY A 67 -1.97 -8.07 -6.00
C GLY A 67 -0.99 -7.35 -6.93
N LEU A 68 0.28 -7.76 -6.97
CA LEU A 68 1.27 -7.20 -7.89
C LEU A 68 1.04 -7.60 -9.35
N VAL A 69 0.73 -8.88 -9.59
CA VAL A 69 0.51 -9.44 -10.94
C VAL A 69 -0.76 -8.86 -11.58
N PHE A 70 -1.86 -8.83 -10.83
CA PHE A 70 -3.16 -8.38 -11.33
C PHE A 70 -3.40 -6.88 -11.17
N ARG A 71 -2.41 -6.09 -10.73
CA ARG A 71 -2.62 -4.65 -10.50
C ARG A 71 -3.08 -3.93 -11.76
N GLU A 72 -2.53 -4.25 -12.93
CA GLU A 72 -2.88 -3.57 -14.18
C GLU A 72 -4.33 -3.88 -14.57
N THR A 73 -4.79 -5.10 -14.26
CA THR A 73 -6.19 -5.49 -14.45
C THR A 73 -7.10 -4.71 -13.48
N LEU A 74 -6.70 -4.58 -12.22
CA LEU A 74 -7.42 -3.77 -11.24
C LEU A 74 -7.46 -2.29 -11.66
N TYR A 75 -6.36 -1.75 -12.17
CA TYR A 75 -6.28 -0.39 -12.68
C TYR A 75 -7.18 -0.19 -13.89
N ALA A 76 -7.21 -1.14 -14.82
CA ALA A 76 -8.11 -1.10 -15.97
C ALA A 76 -9.58 -1.15 -15.57
N ILE A 77 -9.94 -1.97 -14.57
CA ILE A 77 -11.31 -2.04 -14.04
C ILE A 77 -11.69 -0.75 -13.32
N LEU A 78 -10.73 -0.11 -12.64
CA LEU A 78 -10.94 1.14 -11.91
C LEU A 78 -10.84 2.39 -12.79
N ALA A 79 -10.26 2.31 -13.98
CA ALA A 79 -10.07 3.44 -14.89
C ALA A 79 -11.36 4.21 -15.24
N PRO A 80 -12.54 3.58 -15.41
CA PRO A 80 -13.79 4.29 -15.64
C PRO A 80 -14.31 5.03 -14.41
N VAL A 81 -13.77 4.75 -13.22
CA VAL A 81 -14.20 5.37 -11.97
C VAL A 81 -13.53 6.75 -11.85
N PRO A 82 -14.30 7.85 -11.81
CA PRO A 82 -13.73 9.19 -11.63
C PRO A 82 -12.88 9.23 -10.36
N GLY A 83 -11.65 9.72 -10.50
CA GLY A 83 -10.65 9.72 -9.43
C GLY A 83 -9.91 8.40 -9.23
N ALA A 84 -9.83 7.51 -10.24
CA ALA A 84 -9.14 6.20 -10.19
C ALA A 84 -7.79 6.25 -9.44
N ALA A 85 -6.94 7.24 -9.75
CA ALA A 85 -5.66 7.43 -9.08
C ALA A 85 -5.79 7.76 -7.59
N GLN A 86 -6.82 8.50 -7.18
CA GLN A 86 -7.11 8.77 -5.77
C GLN A 86 -7.63 7.52 -5.04
N HIS A 87 -8.39 6.65 -5.71
CA HIS A 87 -8.82 5.37 -5.13
C HIS A 87 -7.64 4.42 -4.84
N LEU A 88 -6.50 4.59 -5.51
CA LEU A 88 -5.31 3.78 -5.25
C LEU A 88 -4.65 4.10 -3.90
N PHE A 89 -4.87 5.30 -3.35
CA PHE A 89 -4.47 5.63 -1.97
C PHE A 89 -5.30 4.88 -0.92
N LEU A 90 -6.45 4.29 -1.27
CA LEU A 90 -7.22 3.45 -0.34
C LEU A 90 -6.60 2.07 -0.11
N ALA A 91 -5.55 1.67 -0.86
CA ALA A 91 -4.92 0.37 -0.67
C ALA A 91 -4.39 0.16 0.76
N GLY A 92 -3.75 1.17 1.35
CA GLY A 92 -3.32 1.16 2.76
C GLY A 92 -4.51 1.02 3.73
N PRO A 93 -5.51 1.93 3.68
CA PRO A 93 -6.76 1.81 4.44
C PRO A 93 -7.50 0.47 4.28
N ILE A 94 -7.54 -0.12 3.09
CA ILE A 94 -8.14 -1.46 2.85
C ILE A 94 -7.35 -2.53 3.59
N ALA A 95 -6.01 -2.51 3.50
CA ALA A 95 -5.17 -3.43 4.27
C ALA A 95 -5.40 -3.27 5.79
N CYS A 96 -5.55 -2.03 6.27
CA CYS A 96 -5.94 -1.73 7.65
C CYS A 96 -7.31 -2.27 8.02
N ALA A 97 -8.32 -2.08 7.17
CA ALA A 97 -9.68 -2.56 7.43
C ALA A 97 -9.71 -4.09 7.57
N VAL A 98 -9.15 -4.80 6.58
CA VAL A 98 -9.14 -6.27 6.57
C VAL A 98 -8.39 -6.82 7.77
N THR A 99 -7.20 -6.28 8.05
CA THR A 99 -6.40 -6.70 9.21
C THR A 99 -7.07 -6.35 10.53
N GLY A 100 -7.71 -5.17 10.62
CA GLY A 100 -8.46 -4.72 11.78
C GLY A 100 -9.65 -5.62 12.09
N VAL A 101 -10.43 -6.02 11.07
CA VAL A 101 -11.52 -7.01 11.21
C VAL A 101 -10.96 -8.31 11.79
N LEU A 102 -9.87 -8.82 11.22
CA LEU A 102 -9.25 -10.07 11.68
C LEU A 102 -8.73 -9.99 13.12
N LEU A 103 -8.22 -8.83 13.54
CA LEU A 103 -7.74 -8.59 14.90
C LEU A 103 -8.87 -8.40 15.92
N VAL A 104 -10.00 -7.82 15.53
CA VAL A 104 -11.15 -7.66 16.44
C VAL A 104 -11.82 -9.01 16.74
N LEU A 105 -11.75 -9.96 15.80
CA LEU A 105 -12.34 -11.29 15.98
C LEU A 105 -11.82 -12.01 17.24
N PRO A 106 -12.66 -12.85 17.88
CA PRO A 106 -12.23 -13.72 18.96
C PRO A 106 -11.25 -14.78 18.45
N LEU A 107 -10.28 -15.18 19.30
CA LEU A 107 -9.18 -16.07 18.92
C LEU A 107 -9.61 -17.40 18.33
N GLY A 108 -10.74 -17.96 18.78
CA GLY A 108 -11.29 -19.19 18.23
C GLY A 108 -11.69 -19.07 16.74
N TRP A 109 -12.08 -17.89 16.30
CA TRP A 109 -12.55 -17.63 14.93
C TRP A 109 -11.44 -17.16 13.99
N ARG A 110 -10.43 -16.47 14.52
CA ARG A 110 -9.29 -15.96 13.74
C ARG A 110 -8.68 -16.97 12.77
N PRO A 111 -8.26 -18.19 13.17
CA PRO A 111 -7.59 -19.10 12.25
C PRO A 111 -8.42 -19.49 11.02
N TYR A 112 -9.75 -19.54 11.16
CA TYR A 112 -10.65 -19.86 10.05
C TYR A 112 -10.87 -18.67 9.12
N MET A 113 -10.86 -17.46 9.66
CA MET A 113 -11.04 -16.23 8.88
C MET A 113 -9.74 -15.72 8.27
N VAL A 114 -8.58 -16.04 8.85
CA VAL A 114 -7.28 -15.64 8.28
C VAL A 114 -7.11 -16.18 6.86
N LEU A 115 -7.47 -17.44 6.60
CA LEU A 115 -7.22 -18.06 5.29
C LEU A 115 -7.90 -17.32 4.12
N PRO A 116 -9.20 -16.98 4.18
CA PRO A 116 -9.85 -16.23 3.10
C PRO A 116 -9.50 -14.74 3.04
N PHE A 117 -9.24 -14.09 4.19
CA PHE A 117 -9.09 -12.62 4.23
C PHE A 117 -7.64 -12.13 4.17
N LEU A 118 -6.68 -12.91 4.67
CA LEU A 118 -5.27 -12.49 4.67
C LEU A 118 -4.67 -12.32 3.26
N PRO A 119 -5.10 -13.06 2.22
CA PRO A 119 -4.71 -12.76 0.84
C PRO A 119 -5.10 -11.35 0.40
N LEU A 120 -6.29 -10.89 0.80
CA LEU A 120 -6.77 -9.55 0.45
C LEU A 120 -5.92 -8.46 1.14
N ALA A 121 -5.58 -8.66 2.42
CA ALA A 121 -4.66 -7.77 3.12
C ALA A 121 -3.27 -7.75 2.47
N GLY A 122 -2.74 -8.92 2.08
CA GLY A 122 -1.46 -9.04 1.37
C GLY A 122 -1.48 -8.33 0.01
N ALA A 123 -2.54 -8.53 -0.78
CA ALA A 123 -2.71 -7.87 -2.07
C ALA A 123 -2.76 -6.35 -1.93
N ALA A 124 -3.59 -5.85 -1.01
CA ALA A 124 -3.72 -4.42 -0.74
C ALA A 124 -2.41 -3.80 -0.26
N LEU A 125 -1.69 -4.48 0.65
CA LEU A 125 -0.39 -4.02 1.15
C LEU A 125 0.66 -3.98 0.03
N ALA A 126 0.71 -5.00 -0.83
CA ALA A 126 1.68 -5.06 -1.93
C ALA A 126 1.41 -3.96 -2.97
N VAL A 127 0.14 -3.70 -3.30
CA VAL A 127 -0.26 -2.58 -4.17
C VAL A 127 0.11 -1.24 -3.53
N ALA A 128 -0.20 -1.03 -2.25
CA ALA A 128 0.17 0.18 -1.52
C ALA A 128 1.70 0.39 -1.53
N THR A 129 2.49 -0.66 -1.29
CA THR A 129 3.96 -0.60 -1.29
C THR A 129 4.51 -0.15 -2.64
N ARG A 130 3.90 -0.60 -3.73
CA ARG A 130 4.29 -0.21 -5.08
C ARG A 130 3.90 1.23 -5.39
N LEU A 131 2.74 1.68 -4.92
CA LEU A 131 2.25 3.04 -5.12
C LEU A 131 3.05 4.07 -4.31
N SER A 132 3.56 3.67 -3.15
CA SER A 132 4.42 4.51 -2.31
C SER A 132 5.87 4.57 -2.79
N ASP A 133 6.22 4.05 -3.98
CA ASP A 133 7.58 4.12 -4.55
C ASP A 133 7.93 5.56 -4.94
N PRO A 134 8.80 6.26 -4.17
CA PRO A 134 9.16 7.64 -4.45
C PRO A 134 10.20 7.74 -5.57
N THR A 135 10.77 6.62 -6.01
CA THR A 135 11.96 6.55 -6.86
C THR A 135 11.66 6.29 -8.33
N LEU A 136 10.40 6.45 -8.74
CA LEU A 136 9.96 6.31 -10.14
C LEU A 136 10.51 5.03 -10.80
N PHE A 137 10.28 3.88 -10.15
CA PHE A 137 10.64 2.54 -10.64
C PHE A 137 12.12 2.15 -10.55
N ALA A 138 12.85 2.59 -9.53
CA ALA A 138 14.19 2.05 -9.30
C ALA A 138 14.13 0.49 -9.23
N PRO A 139 14.98 -0.22 -9.99
CA PRO A 139 14.81 -1.66 -10.24
C PRO A 139 14.83 -2.51 -8.97
N ASN A 140 15.53 -2.04 -7.93
CA ASN A 140 15.68 -2.76 -6.66
C ASN A 140 14.73 -2.28 -5.55
N TYR A 141 13.96 -1.21 -5.78
CA TYR A 141 13.11 -0.62 -4.74
C TYR A 141 12.05 -1.62 -4.26
N LEU A 142 11.30 -2.24 -5.17
CA LEU A 142 10.22 -3.15 -4.79
C LEU A 142 10.74 -4.36 -4.01
N ALA A 143 11.83 -4.97 -4.47
CA ALA A 143 12.43 -6.12 -3.79
C ALA A 143 12.93 -5.75 -2.38
N SER A 144 13.58 -4.59 -2.24
CA SER A 144 14.06 -4.10 -0.95
C SER A 144 12.93 -3.71 0.01
N ALA A 145 11.86 -3.09 -0.49
CA ALA A 145 10.66 -2.77 0.29
C ALA A 145 9.98 -4.04 0.82
N LEU A 146 9.78 -5.05 -0.04
CA LEU A 146 9.19 -6.33 0.37
C LEU A 146 10.08 -7.09 1.35
N ALA A 147 11.40 -7.08 1.16
CA ALA A 147 12.34 -7.71 2.10
C ALA A 147 12.30 -7.02 3.48
N LEU A 148 12.20 -5.69 3.51
CA LEU A 148 12.08 -4.93 4.75
C LEU A 148 10.73 -5.18 5.43
N GLN A 149 9.63 -5.26 4.67
CA GLN A 149 8.31 -5.64 5.20
C GLN A 149 8.31 -7.05 5.80
N ALA A 150 8.85 -8.04 5.07
CA ALA A 150 8.97 -9.40 5.57
C ALA A 150 9.82 -9.45 6.85
N SER A 151 10.87 -8.63 6.92
CA SER A 151 11.73 -8.54 8.10
C SER A 151 11.00 -7.93 9.29
N ALA A 152 10.27 -6.84 9.10
CA ALA A 152 9.46 -6.23 10.14
C ALA A 152 8.35 -7.17 10.62
N LEU A 153 7.67 -7.84 9.69
CA LEU A 153 6.67 -8.86 10.00
C LEU A 153 7.29 -9.95 10.88
N PHE A 154 8.43 -10.50 10.48
CA PHE A 154 9.09 -11.55 11.25
C PHE A 154 9.57 -11.05 12.62
N ALA A 155 10.17 -9.86 12.68
CA ALA A 155 10.69 -9.25 13.91
C ALA A 155 9.59 -9.01 14.96
N ILE A 156 8.35 -8.75 14.53
CA ILE A 156 7.20 -8.55 15.42
C ILE A 156 6.47 -9.88 15.69
N ALA A 157 6.20 -10.69 14.66
CA ALA A 157 5.43 -11.92 14.79
C ALA A 157 6.16 -12.96 15.67
N TRP A 158 7.49 -13.03 15.57
CA TRP A 158 8.29 -13.96 16.35
C TRP A 158 8.12 -13.78 17.87
N PRO A 159 8.41 -12.62 18.48
CA PRO A 159 8.20 -12.44 19.92
C PRO A 159 6.73 -12.62 20.31
N VAL A 160 5.78 -12.10 19.52
CA VAL A 160 4.35 -12.27 19.80
C VAL A 160 3.95 -13.76 19.90
N SER A 161 4.52 -14.61 19.05
CA SER A 161 4.28 -16.07 19.08
C SER A 161 4.86 -16.79 20.31
N ARG A 162 5.87 -16.20 20.97
CA ARG A 162 6.53 -16.79 22.13
C ARG A 162 5.89 -16.40 23.46
N PHE A 163 5.07 -15.35 23.48
CA PHE A 163 4.46 -14.83 24.69
C PHE A 163 2.93 -14.82 24.61
N PRO A 164 2.26 -15.98 24.55
CA PRO A 164 0.80 -16.05 24.53
C PRO A 164 0.23 -15.61 25.89
N HIS A 165 0.01 -14.31 26.06
CA HIS A 165 -0.53 -13.71 27.28
C HIS A 165 -1.91 -13.07 27.02
N PRO A 166 -2.91 -13.20 27.92
CA PRO A 166 -4.23 -12.61 27.75
C PRO A 166 -4.21 -11.10 27.44
N VAL A 167 -3.26 -10.36 28.04
CA VAL A 167 -3.07 -8.92 27.77
C VAL A 167 -2.76 -8.64 26.30
N LEU A 168 -1.97 -9.49 25.62
CA LEU A 168 -1.71 -9.31 24.19
C LEU A 168 -2.97 -9.53 23.34
N GLN A 169 -3.90 -10.35 23.82
CA GLN A 169 -5.16 -10.59 23.14
C GLN A 169 -6.04 -9.33 23.20
N VAL A 170 -6.16 -8.74 24.39
CA VAL A 170 -6.86 -7.46 24.57
C VAL A 170 -6.19 -6.35 23.76
N GLY A 171 -4.87 -6.22 23.88
CA GLY A 171 -4.09 -5.24 23.11
C GLY A 171 -4.29 -5.38 21.60
N SER A 172 -4.28 -6.61 21.07
CA SER A 172 -4.50 -6.87 19.65
C SER A 172 -5.88 -6.42 19.17
N ARG A 173 -6.93 -6.57 20.00
CA ARG A 173 -8.28 -6.11 19.67
C ARG A 173 -8.40 -4.59 19.69
N ILE A 174 -7.74 -3.93 20.65
CA ILE A 174 -7.66 -2.47 20.71
C ILE A 174 -6.97 -1.96 19.44
N ILE A 175 -5.80 -2.51 19.09
CA ILE A 175 -5.11 -2.15 17.85
C ILE A 175 -6.03 -2.39 16.64
N GLY A 176 -6.71 -3.54 16.58
CA GLY A 176 -7.66 -3.85 15.52
C GLY A 176 -8.80 -2.83 15.41
N SER A 177 -9.38 -2.37 16.52
CA SER A 177 -10.45 -1.35 16.49
C SER A 177 -9.93 0.01 16.03
N TRP A 178 -8.71 0.38 16.41
CA TRP A 178 -8.06 1.60 15.92
C TRP A 178 -7.78 1.53 14.42
N MET A 179 -7.33 0.38 13.91
CA MET A 179 -7.13 0.16 12.47
C MET A 179 -8.42 0.31 11.68
N LEU A 180 -9.53 -0.23 12.21
CA LEU A 180 -10.86 -0.03 11.62
C LEU A 180 -11.26 1.44 11.63
N ALA A 181 -11.04 2.15 12.75
CA ALA A 181 -11.35 3.56 12.85
C ALA A 181 -10.56 4.40 11.83
N VAL A 182 -9.25 4.15 11.68
CA VAL A 182 -8.41 4.82 10.67
C VAL A 182 -8.89 4.51 9.26
N ALA A 183 -9.18 3.24 8.96
CA ALA A 183 -9.66 2.85 7.65
C ALA A 183 -11.01 3.50 7.30
N LEU A 184 -11.94 3.54 8.25
CA LEU A 184 -13.24 4.21 8.09
C LEU A 184 -13.09 5.74 8.01
N LEU A 185 -12.15 6.33 8.73
CA LEU A 185 -11.88 7.77 8.66
C LEU A 185 -11.33 8.16 7.29
N TYR A 186 -10.34 7.42 6.77
CA TYR A 186 -9.80 7.66 5.43
C TYR A 186 -10.85 7.39 4.35
N GLY A 187 -11.59 6.28 4.45
CA GLY A 187 -12.67 5.96 3.53
C GLY A 187 -13.80 6.99 3.55
N GLY A 188 -14.19 7.46 4.74
CA GLY A 188 -15.23 8.47 4.94
C GLY A 188 -14.81 9.85 4.44
N ALA A 189 -13.59 10.29 4.76
CA ALA A 189 -13.03 11.55 4.25
C ALA A 189 -12.96 11.54 2.72
N TYR A 190 -12.56 10.41 2.13
CA TYR A 190 -12.54 10.22 0.69
C TYR A 190 -13.93 10.33 0.06
N VAL A 191 -14.96 9.71 0.65
CA VAL A 191 -16.34 9.81 0.17
C VAL A 191 -16.89 11.23 0.33
N ALA A 192 -16.57 11.91 1.43
CA ALA A 192 -17.04 13.26 1.73
C ALA A 192 -16.40 14.33 0.83
N GLY A 193 -15.12 14.18 0.47
CA GLY A 193 -14.38 15.11 -0.40
C GLY A 193 -14.66 14.95 -1.90
N ARG A 194 -15.58 14.05 -2.28
CA ARG A 194 -15.87 13.76 -3.68
C ARG A 194 -16.83 14.81 -4.25
N ASP A 195 -16.30 15.74 -5.05
CA ASP A 195 -17.14 16.63 -5.85
C ASP A 195 -17.96 15.83 -6.86
N LYS A 196 -19.29 15.88 -6.74
CA LYS A 196 -20.23 15.25 -7.68
C LYS A 196 -20.35 16.02 -9.00
N SER A 197 -19.72 17.19 -9.08
CA SER A 197 -19.80 18.17 -10.15
C SER A 197 -18.51 18.18 -10.99
N LEU A 198 -18.07 17.02 -11.48
CA LEU A 198 -16.96 16.95 -12.44
C LEU A 198 -17.48 17.10 -13.87
N THR A 199 -18.20 18.19 -14.17
CA THR A 199 -18.15 18.71 -15.53
C THR A 199 -16.80 19.38 -15.67
N PRO A 200 -15.88 18.89 -16.52
CA PRO A 200 -14.66 19.62 -16.79
C PRO A 200 -15.05 21.05 -17.20
N PRO A 201 -14.35 22.07 -16.70
CA PRO A 201 -14.62 23.43 -17.16
C PRO A 201 -14.57 23.42 -18.69
N PRO A 202 -15.53 24.07 -19.37
CA PRO A 202 -15.55 24.09 -20.83
C PRO A 202 -14.19 24.55 -21.31
N PHE A 203 -13.58 23.79 -22.21
CA PHE A 203 -12.33 24.20 -22.84
C PHE A 203 -12.54 25.61 -23.40
N PRO A 204 -11.65 26.57 -23.11
CA PRO A 204 -11.77 27.90 -23.68
C PRO A 204 -11.82 27.77 -25.21
N PRO A 205 -12.71 28.51 -25.88
CA PRO A 205 -12.79 28.47 -27.34
C PRO A 205 -11.44 28.85 -27.94
N LEU A 206 -10.99 28.11 -28.96
CA LEU A 206 -9.68 28.30 -29.60
C LEU A 206 -9.43 29.75 -30.04
N ALA A 207 -10.48 30.48 -30.41
CA ALA A 207 -10.43 31.91 -30.76
C ALA A 207 -9.89 32.80 -29.61
N GLY A 208 -10.18 32.44 -28.34
CA GLY A 208 -9.65 33.16 -27.19
C GLY A 208 -8.20 32.81 -26.85
N ILE A 209 -7.71 31.65 -27.32
CA ILE A 209 -6.31 31.25 -27.18
C ILE A 209 -5.46 31.93 -28.27
N GLU A 210 -5.96 32.04 -29.51
CA GLU A 210 -5.32 32.83 -30.56
C GLU A 210 -5.19 34.31 -30.15
N GLN A 211 -6.26 34.91 -29.62
CA GLN A 211 -6.22 36.28 -29.10
C GLN A 211 -5.28 36.45 -27.90
N ALA A 212 -5.26 35.49 -26.96
CA ALA A 212 -4.36 35.56 -25.81
C ALA A 212 -2.88 35.33 -26.19
N ILE A 213 -2.60 34.51 -27.21
CA ILE A 213 -1.25 34.32 -27.76
C ILE A 213 -0.81 35.58 -28.52
N GLU A 214 -1.71 36.21 -29.28
CA GLU A 214 -1.46 37.45 -30.01
C GLU A 214 -1.26 38.66 -29.07
N GLU A 215 -1.99 38.71 -27.95
CA GLU A 215 -1.86 39.74 -26.91
C GLU A 215 -0.62 39.54 -26.02
N THR A 216 -0.21 38.29 -25.77
CA THR A 216 0.98 37.98 -24.94
C THR A 216 2.29 38.04 -25.72
N ALA A 217 2.25 37.97 -27.06
CA ALA A 217 3.44 38.02 -27.92
C ALA A 217 3.32 39.06 -29.05
N PRO A 218 3.26 40.37 -28.73
CA PRO A 218 3.38 41.42 -29.74
C PRO A 218 4.84 41.46 -30.22
N GLY A 219 5.21 40.66 -31.23
CA GLY A 219 6.55 40.75 -31.81
C GLY A 219 7.12 39.51 -32.51
N LEU A 220 6.42 38.38 -32.55
CA LEU A 220 6.84 37.28 -33.42
C LEU A 220 6.36 37.56 -34.84
N GLY A 221 7.22 38.21 -35.61
CA GLY A 221 7.02 38.40 -37.05
C GLY A 221 6.75 37.08 -37.77
N PRO A 222 6.13 37.12 -38.97
CA PRO A 222 5.76 35.92 -39.71
C PRO A 222 6.98 35.02 -39.93
N LEU A 223 6.81 33.72 -39.66
CA LEU A 223 7.82 32.72 -39.98
C LEU A 223 8.12 32.79 -41.50
N PRO A 224 9.40 32.86 -41.90
CA PRO A 224 9.76 32.94 -43.31
C PRO A 224 9.38 31.62 -43.99
N GLY A 225 8.31 31.63 -44.78
CA GLY A 225 7.86 30.43 -45.48
C GLY A 225 6.47 30.46 -46.12
N GLN A 226 5.62 31.47 -45.87
CA GLN A 226 4.35 31.61 -46.60
C GLN A 226 4.43 32.74 -47.63
N GLY A 227 5.07 32.44 -48.76
CA GLY A 227 4.97 33.22 -49.99
C GLY A 227 4.66 32.25 -51.13
N GLY A 228 3.39 32.24 -51.55
CA GLY A 228 2.89 31.60 -52.76
C GLY A 228 1.86 32.53 -53.37
#